data_AF-A0A834I2S8-F1
#
_entry.id   AF-A0A834I2S8-F1
#
_cell.length_a   1.000
_cell.length_b   1.000
_cell.length_c   1.000
_cell.angle_alpha   90.00
_cell.angle_beta   90.00
_cell.angle_gamma   90.00
#
_symmetry.space_group_name_H-M   'P 1'
#
loop_
_entity.id
_entity.type
_entity.pdbx_description
1 polymer ?
#
loop_
_entity_poly.entity_id
_entity_poly.type
_entity_poly.pdbx_seq_one_letter_code
_entity_poly.pdbx_strand_id
1 'polypeptide(L)'
;MKRSVLLLAIFVLVIAKSSVNRYVVSNQRVTFHEGYIRCLQYGLEPAEILSESDEKEIEAALEPLREIGSREGFWIFASNLADKTNFYWLNSKLPLFYSFFSAGQPDNADKKENCLEIYQLSTGVFGWNDCPCESKIRFICQRKKKDIIISSCNDTHLAPNGIS
;
A
#
# COMPACT_ATOMS: atom_id res chain seq x y z
N MET A 1 6.53 -2.77 -58.17
CA MET A 1 6.91 -3.71 -57.09
C MET A 1 7.43 -2.92 -55.91
N LYS A 2 6.80 -3.11 -54.75
CA LYS A 2 7.04 -2.40 -53.48
C LYS A 2 8.43 -2.69 -52.91
N ARG A 3 9.01 -1.73 -52.17
CA ARG A 3 9.66 -1.97 -50.87
C ARG A 3 9.96 -0.63 -50.17
N SER A 4 8.95 -0.16 -49.44
CA SER A 4 9.12 0.88 -48.43
C SER A 4 10.03 0.37 -47.32
N VAL A 5 11.12 1.09 -47.06
CA VAL A 5 12.00 0.90 -45.90
C VAL A 5 11.48 1.82 -44.80
N LEU A 6 10.49 1.36 -44.05
CA LEU A 6 9.98 2.04 -42.87
C LEU A 6 9.48 0.95 -41.94
N LEU A 7 10.22 0.60 -40.88
CA LEU A 7 9.72 -0.08 -39.65
C LEU A 7 10.79 -0.62 -38.67
N LEU A 8 12.07 -0.22 -38.73
CA LEU A 8 13.06 -0.68 -37.73
C LEU A 8 13.36 0.31 -36.59
N ALA A 9 12.89 1.56 -36.66
CA ALA A 9 13.12 2.56 -35.61
C ALA A 9 11.99 2.67 -34.57
N ILE A 10 10.86 1.98 -34.74
CA ILE A 10 9.69 2.12 -33.86
C ILE A 10 9.71 1.08 -32.71
N PHE A 11 10.53 0.03 -32.79
CA PHE A 11 10.49 -1.09 -31.84
C PHE A 11 11.39 -0.95 -30.60
N VAL A 12 12.17 0.13 -30.46
CA VAL A 12 13.17 0.26 -29.37
C VAL A 12 12.79 1.30 -28.29
N LEU A 13 11.72 2.08 -28.45
CA LEU A 13 11.38 3.18 -27.51
C LEU A 13 10.09 3.02 -26.70
N VAL A 14 9.39 1.89 -26.80
CA VAL A 14 8.23 1.61 -25.93
C VAL A 14 8.43 0.30 -25.18
N ILE A 15 9.52 0.21 -24.43
CA ILE A 15 9.39 -0.41 -23.11
C ILE A 15 9.02 0.75 -22.21
N ALA A 16 7.73 1.11 -22.19
CA ALA A 16 7.20 1.84 -21.06
C ALA A 16 7.68 1.06 -19.84
N LYS A 17 8.51 1.66 -18.99
CA LYS A 17 8.81 1.10 -17.67
C LYS A 17 7.45 0.84 -17.06
N SER A 18 7.00 -0.42 -17.08
CA SER A 18 5.80 -0.82 -16.37
C SER A 18 6.13 -0.50 -14.93
N SER A 19 5.60 0.61 -14.43
CA SER A 19 5.69 0.97 -13.03
C SER A 19 4.95 -0.15 -12.33
N VAL A 20 5.70 -1.02 -11.68
CA VAL A 20 5.11 -2.07 -10.86
C VAL A 20 4.24 -1.36 -9.83
N ASN A 21 2.93 -1.65 -9.82
CA ASN A 21 2.00 -1.04 -8.88
C ASN A 21 2.52 -1.22 -7.44
N ARG A 22 2.63 -0.11 -6.70
CA ARG A 22 3.08 -0.09 -5.31
C ARG A 22 2.13 -0.89 -4.44
N TYR A 23 0.84 -0.61 -4.55
CA TYR A 23 -0.21 -1.29 -3.80
C TYR A 23 -0.61 -2.61 -4.46
N VAL A 24 -0.77 -3.63 -3.64
CA VAL A 24 -1.09 -5.01 -4.04
C VAL A 24 -2.32 -5.45 -3.25
N VAL A 25 -3.43 -5.63 -3.96
CA VAL A 25 -4.71 -5.98 -3.34
C VAL A 25 -4.84 -7.50 -3.23
N SER A 26 -5.21 -7.98 -2.05
CA SER A 26 -5.50 -9.39 -1.79
C SER A 26 -7.00 -9.64 -1.72
N ASN A 27 -7.48 -10.70 -2.37
CA ASN A 27 -8.88 -11.12 -2.31
C ASN A 27 -9.20 -12.01 -1.09
N GLN A 28 -8.20 -12.36 -0.28
CA GLN A 28 -8.41 -13.15 0.94
C GLN A 28 -9.07 -12.29 2.03
N ARG A 29 -10.09 -12.83 2.69
CA ARG A 29 -10.76 -12.18 3.82
C ARG A 29 -10.16 -12.62 5.15
N VAL A 30 -9.63 -11.68 5.91
CA VAL A 30 -8.86 -11.91 7.14
C VAL A 30 -9.09 -10.78 8.14
N THR A 31 -8.77 -11.01 9.41
CA THR A 31 -8.77 -9.93 10.41
C THR A 31 -7.62 -8.95 10.16
N PHE A 32 -7.65 -7.78 10.80
CA PHE A 32 -6.62 -6.75 10.61
C PHE A 32 -5.22 -7.27 10.90
N HIS A 33 -5.03 -7.95 12.04
CA HIS A 33 -3.73 -8.49 12.43
C HIS A 33 -3.30 -9.67 11.54
N GLU A 34 -4.24 -10.51 11.11
CA GLU A 34 -3.97 -11.57 10.13
C GLU A 34 -3.49 -10.99 8.80
N GLY A 35 -4.17 -9.95 8.27
CA GLY A 35 -3.79 -9.26 7.04
C GLY A 35 -2.40 -8.63 7.13
N TYR A 36 -2.07 -8.03 8.27
CA TYR A 36 -0.74 -7.49 8.53
C TYR A 36 0.33 -8.58 8.38
N ILE A 37 0.12 -9.74 9.02
CA ILE A 37 1.04 -10.88 8.93
C ILE A 37 1.12 -11.41 7.49
N ARG A 38 0.00 -11.45 6.75
CA ARG A 38 -0.01 -11.89 5.34
C ARG A 38 0.86 -11.01 4.45
N CYS A 39 0.81 -9.69 4.62
CA CYS A 39 1.69 -8.80 3.86
C CYS A 39 3.17 -9.13 4.08
N LEU A 40 3.57 -9.35 5.33
CA LEU A 40 4.93 -9.75 5.66
C LEU A 40 5.31 -11.12 5.07
N GLN A 41 4.41 -12.10 5.14
CA GLN A 41 4.61 -13.44 4.54
C GLN A 41 4.77 -13.39 3.02
N TYR A 42 4.15 -12.42 2.35
CA TYR A 42 4.31 -12.18 0.92
C TYR A 42 5.58 -11.41 0.54
N GLY A 43 6.43 -11.07 1.52
CA GLY A 43 7.61 -10.23 1.30
C GLY A 43 7.26 -8.77 0.99
N LEU A 44 6.05 -8.35 1.34
CA LEU A 44 5.52 -7.00 1.17
C LEU A 44 5.45 -6.30 2.54
N GLU A 45 5.04 -5.04 2.52
CA GLU A 45 4.74 -4.25 3.70
C GLU A 45 3.23 -4.05 3.84
N PRO A 46 2.71 -3.82 5.06
CA PRO A 46 1.35 -3.34 5.26
C PRO A 46 1.18 -1.99 4.54
N ALA A 47 0.11 -1.82 3.76
CA ALA A 47 -0.17 -0.56 3.09
C ALA A 47 -0.31 0.61 4.07
N GLU A 48 0.34 1.72 3.72
CA GLU A 48 0.19 3.03 4.35
C GLU A 48 -0.10 4.09 3.28
N ILE A 49 -0.83 5.15 3.66
CA ILE A 49 -1.17 6.26 2.77
C ILE A 49 -0.72 7.55 3.44
N LEU A 50 0.35 8.15 2.93
CA LEU A 50 1.01 9.29 3.57
C LEU A 50 0.81 10.60 2.80
N SER A 51 0.13 10.56 1.65
CA SER A 51 -0.01 11.71 0.77
C SER A 51 -1.16 11.54 -0.21
N GLU A 52 -1.56 12.64 -0.84
CA GLU A 52 -2.52 12.59 -1.97
C GLU A 52 -2.00 11.74 -3.14
N SER A 53 -0.68 11.65 -3.34
CA SER A 53 -0.10 10.77 -4.35
C SER A 53 -0.29 9.30 -3.99
N ASP A 54 -0.17 8.95 -2.71
CA ASP A 54 -0.42 7.60 -2.22
C ASP A 54 -1.91 7.23 -2.37
N GLU A 55 -2.82 8.17 -2.05
CA GLU A 55 -4.28 7.99 -2.22
C GLU A 55 -4.63 7.68 -3.68
N LYS A 56 -4.12 8.48 -4.64
CA LYS A 56 -4.35 8.23 -6.07
C LYS A 56 -3.81 6.88 -6.54
N GLU A 57 -2.66 6.46 -6.01
CA GLU A 57 -2.06 5.18 -6.39
C GLU A 57 -2.80 3.98 -5.80
N ILE A 58 -3.33 4.09 -4.57
CA ILE A 58 -4.11 3.01 -3.96
C ILE A 58 -5.50 2.92 -4.60
N GLU A 59 -6.15 4.04 -4.91
CA GLU A 59 -7.40 4.08 -5.68
C GLU A 59 -7.21 3.43 -7.07
N ALA A 60 -6.13 3.76 -7.78
CA ALA A 60 -5.81 3.13 -9.06
C ALA A 60 -5.61 1.61 -8.95
N ALA A 61 -5.11 1.11 -7.82
CA ALA A 61 -5.00 -0.33 -7.57
C ALA A 61 -6.35 -1.00 -7.27
N LEU A 62 -7.34 -0.23 -6.82
CA LEU A 62 -8.71 -0.68 -6.53
C LEU A 62 -9.65 -0.54 -7.74
N GLU A 63 -9.35 0.29 -8.73
CA GLU A 63 -10.16 0.48 -9.94
C GLU A 63 -10.60 -0.84 -10.63
N PRO A 64 -9.73 -1.87 -10.80
CA PRO A 64 -10.15 -3.14 -11.40
C PRO A 64 -11.19 -3.92 -10.58
N LEU A 65 -11.41 -3.54 -9.32
CA LEU A 65 -12.28 -4.24 -8.36
C LEU A 65 -13.59 -3.50 -8.11
N ARG A 66 -13.89 -2.40 -8.82
CA ARG A 66 -15.12 -1.61 -8.61
C ARG A 66 -16.40 -2.44 -8.77
N GLU A 67 -16.41 -3.39 -9.69
CA GLU A 67 -17.56 -4.28 -9.95
C GLU A 67 -17.81 -5.30 -8.83
N ILE A 68 -16.85 -5.49 -7.90
CA ILE A 68 -17.01 -6.38 -6.75
C ILE A 68 -18.09 -5.84 -5.78
N GLY A 69 -18.39 -4.54 -5.84
CA GLY A 69 -19.58 -3.93 -5.24
C GLY A 69 -19.27 -3.01 -4.05
N SER A 70 -20.14 -2.01 -3.88
CA SER A 70 -20.15 -1.10 -2.73
C SER A 70 -20.22 -1.87 -1.41
N ARG A 71 -19.51 -1.41 -0.38
CA ARG A 71 -19.42 -1.99 1.00
C ARG A 71 -18.43 -3.13 1.22
N GLU A 72 -17.66 -3.55 0.22
CA GLU A 72 -16.53 -4.44 0.49
C GLU A 72 -15.29 -3.59 0.85
N GLY A 73 -14.90 -3.66 2.13
CA GLY A 73 -13.75 -2.93 2.65
C GLY A 73 -12.42 -3.65 2.43
N PHE A 74 -11.35 -2.87 2.45
CA PHE A 74 -9.98 -3.34 2.39
C PHE A 74 -9.15 -2.73 3.51
N TRP A 75 -8.48 -3.56 4.30
CA TRP A 75 -7.58 -3.08 5.34
C TRP A 75 -6.46 -2.19 4.76
N ILE A 76 -6.33 -1.01 5.36
CA ILE A 76 -5.17 -0.12 5.28
C ILE A 76 -4.60 -0.02 6.69
N PHE A 77 -3.30 -0.25 6.87
CA PHE A 77 -2.81 -0.71 8.16
C PHE A 77 -2.47 0.44 9.12
N ALA A 78 -3.48 1.23 9.46
CA ALA A 78 -3.48 2.17 10.57
C ALA A 78 -4.45 1.74 11.66
N SER A 79 -4.07 1.97 12.92
CA SER A 79 -4.92 1.67 14.07
C SER A 79 -4.69 2.65 15.22
N ASN A 80 -5.70 2.86 16.07
CA ASN A 80 -5.57 3.63 17.32
C ASN A 80 -5.45 2.72 18.55
N LEU A 81 -5.11 1.44 18.36
CA LEU A 81 -5.01 0.45 19.44
C LEU A 81 -3.97 0.81 20.50
N ALA A 82 -2.96 1.62 20.16
CA ALA A 82 -1.85 1.98 21.04
C ALA A 82 -2.26 2.96 22.17
N ASP A 83 -3.08 3.97 21.87
CA ASP A 83 -3.43 5.04 22.82
C ASP A 83 -4.92 5.39 22.86
N LYS A 84 -5.75 4.67 22.07
CA LYS A 84 -7.20 4.87 21.93
C LYS A 84 -7.62 6.25 21.44
N THR A 85 -6.68 7.05 20.94
CA THR A 85 -6.89 8.45 20.60
C THR A 85 -6.42 8.75 19.18
N ASN A 86 -5.20 8.36 18.84
CA ASN A 86 -4.58 8.68 17.56
C ASN A 86 -4.39 7.42 16.74
N PHE A 87 -4.66 7.50 15.44
CA PHE A 87 -4.30 6.43 14.52
C PHE A 87 -2.80 6.50 14.16
N TYR A 88 -2.16 5.34 14.11
CA TYR A 88 -0.77 5.18 13.73
C TYR A 88 -0.65 4.13 12.63
N TRP A 89 0.17 4.42 11.62
CA TRP A 89 0.53 3.46 10.58
C TRP A 89 1.44 2.36 11.14
N LEU A 90 1.08 1.09 10.97
CA LEU A 90 1.87 -0.04 11.48
C LEU A 90 3.22 -0.20 10.74
N ASN A 91 3.33 0.28 9.50
CA ASN A 91 4.57 0.20 8.72
C ASN A 91 5.60 1.24 9.17
N SER A 92 5.32 2.53 9.00
CA SER A 92 6.23 3.62 9.35
C SER A 92 6.21 4.05 10.83
N LYS A 93 5.20 3.64 11.61
CA LYS A 93 4.95 4.07 13.01
C LYS A 93 4.61 5.56 13.12
N LEU A 94 4.35 6.21 11.99
CA LEU A 94 3.98 7.62 11.95
C LEU A 94 2.52 7.79 12.41
N PRO A 95 2.19 8.89 13.11
CA PRO A 95 0.80 9.25 13.36
C PRO A 95 0.08 9.58 12.04
N LEU A 96 -1.24 9.55 12.07
CA LEU A 96 -2.06 9.94 10.93
C LEU A 96 -1.98 11.47 10.70
N PHE A 97 -1.29 11.89 9.65
CA PHE A 97 -1.19 13.31 9.24
C PHE A 97 -1.84 13.61 7.88
N TYR A 98 -2.19 12.58 7.13
CA TYR A 98 -3.01 12.64 5.92
C TYR A 98 -4.21 11.73 6.12
N SER A 99 -5.39 12.16 5.66
CA SER A 99 -6.61 11.37 5.79
C SER A 99 -7.58 11.62 4.65
N PHE A 100 -8.30 10.57 4.26
CA PHE A 100 -9.36 10.62 3.24
C PHE A 100 -10.65 9.94 3.73
N PHE A 101 -11.06 10.28 4.96
CA PHE A 101 -12.26 9.72 5.58
C PHE A 101 -13.53 10.02 4.77
N SER A 102 -14.41 9.03 4.69
CA SER A 102 -15.76 9.23 4.20
C SER A 102 -16.54 10.19 5.09
N ALA A 103 -17.58 10.82 4.55
CA ALA A 103 -18.42 11.73 5.31
C ALA A 103 -19.00 11.03 6.56
N GLY A 104 -18.70 11.59 7.74
CA GLY A 104 -19.12 11.04 9.03
C GLY A 104 -18.08 10.15 9.71
N GLN A 105 -16.96 9.83 9.06
CA GLN A 105 -15.91 8.97 9.61
C GLN A 105 -14.68 9.76 10.11
N PRO A 106 -13.89 9.22 11.05
CA PRO A 106 -14.16 7.99 11.81
C PRO A 106 -15.24 8.21 12.87
N ASP A 107 -16.15 7.26 13.06
CA ASP A 107 -17.28 7.37 14.00
C ASP A 107 -17.15 6.48 15.25
N ASN A 108 -16.17 5.58 15.25
CA ASN A 108 -15.94 4.60 16.31
C ASN A 108 -17.23 3.86 16.69
N ALA A 109 -17.95 3.30 15.71
CA ALA A 109 -19.24 2.67 15.92
C ALA A 109 -19.17 1.60 17.02
N ASP A 110 -20.18 1.61 17.89
CA ASP A 110 -20.27 0.76 19.10
C ASP A 110 -19.04 0.80 20.02
N LYS A 111 -18.16 1.82 19.88
CA LYS A 111 -16.87 1.95 20.55
C LYS A 111 -15.90 0.80 20.27
N LYS A 112 -16.02 0.15 19.10
CA LYS A 112 -15.28 -1.07 18.75
C LYS A 112 -14.40 -0.91 17.52
N GLU A 113 -14.43 0.23 16.85
CA GLU A 113 -13.72 0.44 15.59
C GLU A 113 -12.38 1.12 15.87
N ASN A 114 -11.32 0.39 15.57
CA ASN A 114 -9.96 0.79 15.97
C ASN A 114 -8.95 0.60 14.83
N CYS A 115 -9.40 0.13 13.66
CA CYS A 115 -8.57 -0.25 12.52
C CYS A 115 -9.13 0.35 11.25
N LEU A 116 -8.29 0.92 10.38
CA LEU A 116 -8.77 1.61 9.19
C LEU A 116 -8.97 0.68 8.00
N GLU A 117 -10.05 0.90 7.27
CA GLU A 117 -10.31 0.31 5.96
C GLU A 117 -10.54 1.42 4.92
N ILE A 118 -10.32 1.08 3.65
CA ILE A 118 -10.84 1.82 2.50
C ILE A 118 -12.00 1.05 1.91
N TYR A 119 -13.08 1.74 1.56
CA TYR A 119 -14.27 1.12 0.97
C TYR A 119 -14.87 2.03 -0.11
N GLN A 120 -15.64 1.42 -1.00
CA GLN A 120 -16.34 2.16 -2.05
C GLN A 120 -17.74 2.59 -1.58
N LEU A 121 -18.01 3.89 -1.66
CA LEU A 121 -19.33 4.48 -1.47
C LEU A 121 -20.27 4.14 -2.63
N SER A 122 -21.58 4.27 -2.42
CA SER A 122 -22.58 4.08 -3.49
C SER A 122 -22.44 5.07 -4.65
N THR A 123 -21.78 6.20 -4.42
CA THR A 123 -21.41 7.18 -5.45
C THR A 123 -20.23 6.72 -6.32
N GLY A 124 -19.59 5.60 -5.98
CA GLY A 124 -18.44 5.05 -6.67
C GLY A 124 -17.09 5.63 -6.23
N VAL A 125 -17.09 6.57 -5.29
CA VAL A 125 -15.91 7.21 -4.67
C VAL A 125 -15.36 6.33 -3.55
N PHE A 126 -14.04 6.21 -3.45
CA PHE A 126 -13.39 5.54 -2.32
C PHE A 126 -13.20 6.51 -1.15
N GLY A 127 -13.29 5.98 0.06
CA GLY A 127 -13.02 6.75 1.27
C GLY A 127 -12.71 5.82 2.43
N TRP A 128 -12.17 6.39 3.50
CA TRP A 128 -11.73 5.62 4.65
C TRP A 128 -12.83 5.51 5.71
N ASN A 129 -12.78 4.43 6.47
CA ASN A 129 -13.65 4.13 7.61
C ASN A 129 -12.79 3.51 8.72
N ASP A 130 -13.11 3.76 9.99
CA ASP A 130 -12.66 2.86 11.05
C ASP A 130 -13.63 1.66 11.14
N CYS A 131 -13.09 0.48 11.39
CA CYS A 131 -13.82 -0.78 11.37
C CYS A 131 -13.34 -1.67 12.52
N PRO A 132 -14.16 -2.60 13.05
CA PRO A 132 -13.72 -3.50 14.10
C PRO A 132 -12.58 -4.37 13.59
N CYS A 133 -11.44 -4.38 14.29
CA CYS A 133 -10.23 -5.07 13.83
C CYS A 133 -10.41 -6.59 13.59
N GLU A 134 -11.44 -7.18 14.21
CA GLU A 134 -11.81 -8.60 14.07
C GLU A 134 -12.69 -8.90 12.85
N SER A 135 -13.12 -7.88 12.10
CA SER A 135 -13.85 -8.05 10.85
C SER A 135 -13.00 -8.81 9.84
N LYS A 136 -13.61 -9.76 9.12
CA LYS A 136 -12.92 -10.52 8.06
C LYS A 136 -13.17 -9.89 6.70
N ILE A 137 -12.30 -8.95 6.33
CA ILE A 137 -12.35 -8.22 5.06
C ILE A 137 -11.05 -8.41 4.27
N ARG A 138 -11.01 -7.85 3.05
CA ARG A 138 -9.81 -7.91 2.19
C ARG A 138 -8.73 -6.99 2.73
N PHE A 139 -7.55 -7.03 2.14
CA PHE A 139 -6.43 -6.20 2.58
C PHE A 139 -5.54 -5.76 1.42
N ILE A 140 -4.85 -4.65 1.64
CA ILE A 140 -3.92 -4.07 0.68
C ILE A 140 -2.53 -4.10 1.29
N CYS A 141 -1.58 -4.72 0.61
CA CYS A 141 -0.17 -4.61 0.94
C CYS A 141 0.48 -3.55 0.06
N GLN A 142 1.68 -3.12 0.41
CA GLN A 142 2.52 -2.29 -0.45
C GLN A 142 3.88 -2.95 -0.70
N ARG A 143 4.44 -2.70 -1.86
CA ARG A 143 5.83 -3.05 -2.16
C ARG A 143 6.74 -2.12 -1.37
N LYS A 144 7.82 -2.68 -0.82
CA LYS A 144 8.90 -1.89 -0.22
C LYS A 144 9.36 -0.86 -1.23
N LYS A 145 9.48 0.40 -0.80
CA LYS A 145 10.23 1.37 -1.60
C LYS A 145 11.60 0.73 -1.83
N LYS A 146 12.08 0.71 -3.08
CA LYS A 146 13.47 0.32 -3.30
C LYS A 146 14.28 1.34 -2.51
N ASP A 147 14.83 0.91 -1.37
CA ASP A 147 16.00 1.56 -0.85
C ASP A 147 16.96 1.57 -2.03
N ILE A 148 17.28 2.76 -2.52
CA ILE A 148 18.52 2.91 -3.27
C ILE A 148 19.55 2.54 -2.22
N ILE A 149 19.90 1.26 -2.14
CA ILE A 149 21.12 0.82 -1.50
C ILE A 149 22.18 1.53 -2.31
N ILE A 150 22.58 2.72 -1.86
CA ILE A 150 23.89 3.23 -2.19
C ILE A 150 24.79 2.16 -1.60
N SER A 151 25.25 1.23 -2.43
CA SER A 151 26.32 0.33 -2.07
C SER A 151 27.58 1.18 -1.92
N SER A 152 27.66 1.98 -0.87
CA SER A 152 28.92 2.51 -0.36
C SER A 152 29.42 1.55 0.72
N CYS A 153 29.70 0.34 0.32
CA CYS A 153 30.87 -0.33 0.85
C CYS A 153 31.82 -0.45 -0.34
N ASN A 154 32.61 0.60 -0.56
CA ASN A 154 33.91 0.39 -1.18
C ASN A 154 34.66 -0.53 -0.21
N ASP A 155 34.75 -1.80 -0.58
CA ASP A 155 35.73 -2.72 -0.05
C ASP A 155 37.12 -2.17 -0.41
N THR A 156 37.71 -1.41 0.51
CA THR A 156 39.16 -1.21 0.52
C THR A 156 39.69 -1.62 1.89
N HIS A 157 40.13 -2.87 1.92
CA HIS A 157 41.40 -3.30 2.50
C HIS A 157 41.75 -2.75 3.89
N LEU A 158 41.38 -3.52 4.92
CA LEU A 158 42.21 -3.64 6.12
C LEU A 158 42.47 -5.14 6.37
N ALA A 159 43.42 -5.67 5.60
CA ALA A 159 44.20 -6.83 6.02
C ALA A 159 45.32 -6.36 6.97
N PRO A 160 45.86 -7.24 7.82
CA PRO A 160 46.45 -6.88 9.11
C PRO A 160 47.91 -6.45 8.96
N ASN A 161 48.28 -5.35 9.63
CA ASN A 161 49.70 -5.04 9.84
C ASN A 161 50.12 -5.58 11.21
N GLY A 162 50.78 -6.74 11.17
CA GLY A 162 51.71 -7.13 12.21
C GLY A 162 53.05 -6.39 12.07
N ILE A 163 53.78 -6.39 13.21
CA ILE A 163 55.22 -6.18 13.43
C ILE A 163 55.67 -4.72 13.62
N SER A 164 55.89 -4.36 14.90
CA SER A 164 57.24 -4.20 15.48
C SER A 164 57.21 -4.59 16.95
#